data_AF-A0A1R1ECL2-F1
#
_entry.id   AF-A0A1R1ECL2-F1
#
_cell.length_a   1.000
_cell.length_b   1.000
_cell.length_c   1.000
_cell.angle_alpha   90.00
_cell.angle_beta   90.00
_cell.angle_gamma   90.00
#
_symmetry.space_group_name_H-M   'P 1'
#
loop_
_entity.id
_entity.type
_entity.pdbx_description
1 polymer ?
#
loop_
_entity_poly.entity_id
_entity_poly.type
_entity_poly.pdbx_seq_one_letter_code
_entity_poly.pdbx_strand_id
1 'polypeptide(L)'
;MTGMRGNPAGDVARTLVLLQMGTMPDGTPDEAVKKFARMREELVKEYTRQYFGGGSLSQTDVDAWRLPVAAARLTEWIPEAEKANLLALVREALDGSVT
;
A
#
# COMPACT_ATOMS: atom_id res chain seq x y z
N MET A 1 18.85 5.28 8.49
CA MET A 1 18.14 4.05 8.08
C MET A 1 18.96 2.85 8.54
N THR A 2 18.45 2.04 9.46
CA THR A 2 19.05 0.75 9.85
C THR A 2 18.26 -0.34 9.15
N GLY A 3 18.92 -1.27 8.46
CA GLY A 3 18.23 -2.42 7.85
C GLY A 3 17.51 -3.26 8.93
N MET A 4 16.34 -3.82 8.58
CA MET A 4 15.54 -4.67 9.47
C MET A 4 15.21 -6.00 8.80
N ARG A 5 14.87 -7.02 9.60
CA ARG A 5 14.41 -8.34 9.15
C ARG A 5 13.05 -8.62 9.79
N GLY A 6 12.09 -9.10 9.00
CA GLY A 6 10.74 -9.39 9.46
C GLY A 6 10.04 -10.44 8.59
N ASN A 7 8.70 -10.45 8.63
CA ASN A 7 7.89 -11.33 7.79
C ASN A 7 7.84 -10.77 6.35
N PRO A 8 8.20 -11.55 5.31
CA PRO A 8 8.19 -11.08 3.93
C PRO A 8 6.81 -10.61 3.43
N ALA A 9 5.71 -11.18 3.96
CA ALA A 9 4.36 -10.71 3.62
C ALA A 9 4.13 -9.26 4.10
N GLY A 10 4.74 -8.87 5.22
CA GLY A 10 4.70 -7.49 5.72
C GLY A 10 5.43 -6.51 4.82
N ASP A 11 6.57 -6.92 4.24
CA ASP A 11 7.32 -6.08 3.29
C ASP A 11 6.54 -5.87 1.98
N VAL A 12 5.89 -6.93 1.49
CA VAL A 12 4.99 -6.86 0.32
C VAL A 12 3.80 -5.95 0.62
N ALA A 13 3.11 -6.15 1.75
CA ALA A 13 1.99 -5.32 2.18
C ALA A 13 2.40 -3.84 2.31
N ARG A 14 3.57 -3.55 2.88
CA ARG A 14 4.11 -2.18 2.98
C ARG A 14 4.32 -1.54 1.62
N THR A 15 4.89 -2.28 0.67
CA THR A 15 5.08 -1.78 -0.69
C THR A 15 3.73 -1.48 -1.36
N LEU A 16 2.75 -2.39 -1.22
CA LEU A 16 1.41 -2.19 -1.78
C LEU A 16 0.68 -1.01 -1.15
N VAL A 17 0.74 -0.83 0.18
CA VAL A 17 0.14 0.32 0.87
C VAL A 17 0.75 1.63 0.38
N LEU A 18 2.08 1.72 0.24
CA LEU A 18 2.75 2.90 -0.29
C LEU A 18 2.30 3.22 -1.73
N LEU A 19 2.27 2.20 -2.59
CA LEU A 19 1.85 2.36 -3.98
C LEU A 19 0.37 2.66 -4.11
N GLN A 20 -0.50 2.19 -3.23
CA GLN A 20 -1.95 2.40 -3.37
C GLN A 20 -2.42 3.69 -2.69
N MET A 21 -1.85 4.07 -1.55
CA MET A 21 -2.34 5.18 -0.73
C MET A 21 -1.63 6.51 -1.01
N GLY A 22 -0.39 6.46 -1.53
CA GLY A 22 0.43 7.66 -1.75
C GLY A 22 -0.20 8.64 -2.73
N THR A 23 -0.14 9.93 -2.44
CA THR A 23 -0.74 10.98 -3.29
C THR A 23 0.31 11.72 -4.11
N MET A 24 -0.11 12.35 -5.21
CA MET A 24 0.77 13.27 -5.95
C MET A 24 0.91 14.59 -5.18
N PRO A 25 2.02 15.32 -5.34
CA PRO A 25 2.17 16.65 -4.76
C PRO A 25 1.08 17.61 -5.24
N ASP A 26 0.73 18.59 -4.41
CA ASP A 26 -0.22 19.64 -4.77
C ASP A 26 0.27 20.43 -5.99
N GLY A 27 -0.65 20.77 -6.89
CA GLY A 27 -0.34 21.47 -8.14
C GLY A 27 0.25 20.59 -9.25
N THR A 28 0.34 19.27 -9.05
CA THR A 28 0.70 18.35 -10.15
C THR A 28 -0.35 18.43 -11.27
N PRO A 29 0.06 18.63 -12.55
CA PRO A 29 -0.88 18.66 -13.67
C PRO A 29 -1.69 17.37 -13.82
N ASP A 30 -2.97 17.50 -14.18
CA ASP A 30 -3.90 16.38 -14.30
C ASP A 30 -3.42 15.29 -15.27
N GLU A 31 -2.78 15.66 -16.39
CA GLU A 31 -2.22 14.66 -17.31
C GLU A 31 -1.11 13.83 -16.66
N ALA A 32 -0.29 14.47 -15.80
CA ALA A 32 0.76 13.78 -15.06
C ALA A 32 0.15 12.87 -14.00
N VAL A 33 -0.84 13.33 -13.23
CA VAL A 33 -1.57 12.50 -12.25
C VAL A 33 -2.13 11.24 -12.92
N LYS A 34 -2.83 11.39 -14.04
CA LYS A 34 -3.41 10.26 -14.79
C LYS A 34 -2.34 9.31 -15.34
N LYS A 35 -1.22 9.83 -15.83
CA LYS A 35 -0.10 9.01 -16.32
C LYS A 35 0.54 8.21 -15.19
N PHE A 36 0.78 8.84 -14.05
CA PHE A 36 1.36 8.18 -12.87
C PHE A 36 0.40 7.15 -12.27
N ALA A 37 -0.91 7.40 -12.26
CA ALA A 37 -1.90 6.43 -11.82
C ALA A 37 -1.84 5.14 -12.65
N ARG A 38 -1.82 5.23 -13.98
CA ARG A 38 -1.68 4.06 -14.87
C ARG A 38 -0.37 3.30 -14.66
N MET A 39 0.75 4.03 -14.54
CA MET A 39 2.06 3.41 -14.29
C MET A 39 2.08 2.66 -12.95
N ARG A 40 1.46 3.23 -11.92
CA ARG A 40 1.33 2.64 -10.59
C ARG A 40 0.46 1.39 -10.61
N GLU A 41 -0.65 1.37 -11.35
CA GLU A 41 -1.49 0.19 -11.53
C GLU A 41 -0.71 -0.98 -12.17
N GLU A 42 0.03 -0.71 -13.24
CA GLU A 42 0.88 -1.73 -13.88
C GLU A 42 2.01 -2.19 -12.94
N LEU A 43 2.63 -1.29 -12.19
CA LEU A 43 3.65 -1.65 -11.21
C LEU A 43 3.07 -2.56 -10.11
N VAL A 44 1.91 -2.22 -9.55
CA VAL A 44 1.23 -3.05 -8.53
C VAL A 44 0.93 -4.42 -9.11
N LYS A 45 0.35 -4.49 -10.31
CA LYS A 45 0.01 -5.74 -10.97
C LYS A 45 1.24 -6.64 -11.17
N GLU A 46 2.31 -6.11 -11.75
CA GLU A 46 3.53 -6.87 -12.00
C GLU A 46 4.25 -7.27 -10.72
N TYR A 47 4.34 -6.37 -9.73
CA TYR A 47 4.91 -6.67 -8.43
C TYR A 47 4.16 -7.82 -7.75
N THR A 48 2.84 -7.73 -7.71
CA THR A 48 1.95 -8.74 -7.12
C THR A 48 2.08 -10.09 -7.84
N ARG A 49 2.11 -10.08 -9.18
CA ARG A 49 2.32 -11.28 -9.99
C ARG A 49 3.63 -11.99 -9.66
N GLN A 50 4.71 -11.24 -9.47
CA GLN A 50 6.03 -11.81 -9.15
C GLN A 50 6.06 -12.43 -7.75
N TYR A 51 5.53 -11.73 -6.74
CA TYR A 51 5.59 -12.20 -5.36
C TYR A 51 4.61 -13.35 -5.06
N PHE A 52 3.49 -13.45 -5.78
CA PHE A 52 2.55 -14.58 -5.62
C PHE A 52 2.79 -15.71 -6.62
N GLY A 53 3.38 -15.44 -7.79
CA GLY A 53 3.61 -16.44 -8.83
C GLY A 53 4.58 -17.56 -8.42
N GLY A 54 5.48 -17.30 -7.44
CA GLY A 54 6.41 -18.28 -6.91
C GLY A 54 5.84 -19.20 -5.82
N GLY A 55 4.61 -18.98 -5.37
CA GLY A 55 3.91 -19.82 -4.37
C GLY A 55 4.43 -19.73 -2.94
N SER A 56 5.43 -18.87 -2.66
CA SER A 56 6.00 -18.68 -1.32
C SER A 56 5.18 -17.74 -0.43
N LEU A 57 4.29 -16.95 -1.02
CA LEU A 57 3.37 -16.03 -0.33
C LEU A 57 1.99 -16.16 -0.95
N SER A 58 0.95 -16.17 -0.11
CA SER A 58 -0.43 -16.05 -0.55
C SER A 58 -0.94 -14.61 -0.43
N GLN A 59 -2.00 -14.30 -1.17
CA GLN A 59 -2.73 -13.05 -1.02
C GLN A 59 -3.23 -12.88 0.42
N THR A 60 -3.77 -13.95 1.02
CA THR A 60 -4.24 -13.94 2.42
C THR A 60 -3.14 -13.58 3.41
N ASP A 61 -1.91 -14.10 3.22
CA ASP A 61 -0.78 -13.77 4.08
C ASP A 61 -0.47 -12.27 4.03
N VAL A 62 -0.49 -11.68 2.84
CA VAL A 62 -0.24 -10.24 2.64
C VAL A 62 -1.38 -9.38 3.17
N ASP A 63 -2.63 -9.79 2.97
CA ASP A 63 -3.80 -9.05 3.44
C ASP A 63 -3.87 -8.98 4.96
N ALA A 64 -3.43 -10.03 5.66
CA ALA A 64 -3.30 -10.02 7.12
C ALA A 64 -2.36 -8.90 7.64
N TRP A 65 -1.43 -8.43 6.81
CA TRP A 65 -0.54 -7.31 7.16
C TRP A 65 -1.07 -5.94 6.75
N ARG A 66 -2.15 -5.86 5.95
CA ARG A 66 -2.66 -4.59 5.41
C ARG A 66 -3.04 -3.60 6.52
N LEU A 67 -3.80 -4.05 7.52
CA LEU A 67 -4.20 -3.23 8.67
C LEU A 67 -2.99 -2.74 9.50
N PRO A 68 -2.12 -3.61 10.05
CA PRO A 68 -1.01 -3.15 10.89
C PRO A 68 0.00 -2.27 10.12
N VAL A 69 0.21 -2.53 8.83
CA VAL A 69 1.08 -1.69 7.98
C VAL A 69 0.46 -0.32 7.73
N ALA A 70 -0.84 -0.25 7.40
CA ALA A 70 -1.53 1.03 7.22
C ALA A 70 -1.52 1.86 8.50
N ALA A 71 -1.77 1.22 9.65
CA ALA A 71 -1.69 1.85 10.95
C ALA A 71 -0.28 2.36 11.28
N ALA A 72 0.77 1.57 10.98
CA ALA A 72 2.15 2.01 11.15
C ALA A 72 2.47 3.22 10.26
N ARG A 73 2.05 3.20 8.99
CA ARG A 73 2.26 4.30 8.02
C ARG A 73 1.65 5.62 8.49
N LEU A 74 0.50 5.60 9.17
CA LEU A 74 -0.13 6.80 9.74
C LEU A 74 0.75 7.54 10.77
N THR A 75 1.73 6.85 11.37
CA THR A 75 2.67 7.46 12.33
C THR A 75 3.84 8.18 11.66
N GLU A 76 3.99 8.04 10.34
CA GLU A 76 5.08 8.63 9.57
C GLU A 76 4.74 10.04 9.06
N TRP A 77 5.76 10.80 8.63
CA TRP A 77 5.55 12.10 8.01
C TRP A 77 5.07 11.94 6.56
N ILE A 78 3.77 12.14 6.34
CA ILE A 78 3.10 11.94 5.05
C ILE A 78 2.05 13.04 4.78
N PRO A 79 1.66 13.28 3.52
CA PRO A 79 0.63 14.26 3.17
C PRO A 79 -0.72 13.97 3.83
N GLU A 80 -1.50 15.01 4.16
CA GLU A 80 -2.81 14.85 4.80
C GLU A 80 -3.80 14.05 3.94
N ALA A 81 -3.74 14.20 2.61
CA ALA A 81 -4.56 13.39 1.70
C ALA A 81 -4.22 11.89 1.77
N GLU A 82 -2.93 11.54 1.90
CA GLU A 82 -2.50 10.15 2.13
C GLU A 82 -2.98 9.64 3.50
N LYS A 83 -2.90 10.48 4.55
CA LYS A 83 -3.44 10.12 5.88
C LYS A 83 -4.94 9.82 5.84
N ALA A 84 -5.71 10.63 5.12
CA ALA A 84 -7.16 10.41 5.00
C ALA A 84 -7.48 9.06 4.34
N ASN A 85 -6.76 8.71 3.25
CA ASN A 85 -6.91 7.42 2.57
C ASN A 85 -6.55 6.25 3.50
N LEU A 86 -5.43 6.35 4.22
CA LEU A 86 -4.99 5.33 5.18
C LEU A 86 -5.98 5.17 6.34
N LEU A 87 -6.53 6.27 6.85
CA LEU A 87 -7.50 6.23 7.95
C LEU A 87 -8.82 5.57 7.51
N ALA A 88 -9.27 5.83 6.28
CA ALA A 88 -10.42 5.14 5.71
C ALA A 88 -10.16 3.62 5.64
N LEU A 89 -9.00 3.22 5.12
CA LEU A 89 -8.59 1.81 5.04
C LEU A 89 -8.53 1.13 6.42
N VAL A 90 -7.96 1.80 7.42
CA VAL A 90 -7.88 1.27 8.80
C VAL A 90 -9.27 1.09 9.40
N ARG A 91 -10.16 2.07 9.22
CA ARG A 91 -11.55 1.99 9.74
C ARG A 91 -12.32 0.86 9.09
N GLU A 92 -12.26 0.75 7.76
CA GLU A 92 -12.90 -0.33 6.99
C GLU A 92 -12.47 -1.72 7.49
N ALA A 93 -11.18 -1.89 7.77
CA ALA A 93 -10.62 -3.14 8.29
C ALA A 93 -11.05 -3.45 9.73
N LEU A 94 -11.24 -2.43 10.58
CA LEU A 94 -11.68 -2.60 11.97
C LEU A 94 -13.18 -2.85 12.09
N ASP A 95 -13.97 -2.25 11.19
CA ASP A 95 -15.43 -2.40 11.16
C ASP A 95 -15.86 -3.78 10.59
N GLY A 96 -14.91 -4.61 10.13
CA GLY A 96 -15.17 -5.95 9.60
C GLY A 96 -15.80 -5.94 8.21
N SER A 97 -15.71 -4.82 7.47
CA SER A 97 -16.29 -4.66 6.13
C SER A 97 -15.45 -5.30 5.02
N VAL A 98 -14.36 -5.97 5.37
CA VAL A 98 -13.46 -6.64 4.42
C VAL A 98 -14.05 -8.02 4.10
N THR A 99 -14.74 -8.11 2.96
CA THR A 99 -15.08 -9.37 2.27
C THR A 99 -13.90 -9.92 1.49
#